data_AF-A0AAD5R5N4-F1
#
_entry.id   AF-A0AAD5R5N4-F1
#
_cell.length_a   1.000
_cell.length_b   1.000
_cell.length_c   1.000
_cell.angle_alpha   90.00
_cell.angle_beta   90.00
_cell.angle_gamma   90.00
#
_symmetry.space_group_name_H-M   'P 1'
#
loop_
_entity.id
_entity.type
_entity.pdbx_description
1 polymer ?
#
loop_
_entity_poly.entity_id
_entity_poly.type
_entity_poly.pdbx_seq_one_letter_code
_entity_poly.pdbx_strand_id
1 'polypeptide(L)'
;MTIFTNMAKHLTNFLMISLLVTISTLLGCGVMPAGRMSTRTFTVTSLTTLPVAMVYTDTTTVSAQTPGIASDRGGAKAFVSRLVMQTVSDVLESQGRSALLPDAIITTILAQLNVTVNYEPMLCQIVIRNLMADMADEMKAQNCIVVRSTVTGICTVMMGQGMKMCTAPQATIGAIPANHTSISGTLMTTNIIMANWTRMMWQSVLSRAIRILASGPYGSHFFSAVVTVDGN
;
A
#
# COMPACT_ATOMS: atom_id res chain seq x y z
N MET A 1 -17.38 -23.27 28.15
CA MET A 1 -16.64 -22.72 27.00
C MET A 1 -17.23 -21.35 26.65
N THR A 2 -17.04 -20.36 27.53
CA THR A 2 -17.74 -19.05 27.45
C THR A 2 -16.96 -17.91 28.09
N ILE A 3 -15.72 -18.16 28.55
CA ILE A 3 -14.91 -17.19 29.31
C ILE A 3 -13.90 -16.46 28.41
N PHE A 4 -13.48 -17.04 27.28
CA PHE A 4 -12.46 -16.44 26.40
C PHE A 4 -12.99 -15.35 25.44
N THR A 5 -14.29 -15.30 25.18
CA THR A 5 -14.88 -14.29 24.28
C THR A 5 -15.07 -12.91 24.93
N ASN A 6 -15.07 -12.82 26.27
CA ASN A 6 -15.22 -11.54 26.97
C ASN A 6 -13.90 -10.78 27.17
N MET A 7 -12.74 -11.45 27.21
CA MET A 7 -11.45 -10.76 27.36
C MET A 7 -11.02 -10.03 26.07
N ALA A 8 -11.36 -10.55 24.88
CA ALA A 8 -11.04 -9.90 23.62
C ALA A 8 -11.80 -8.56 23.43
N LYS A 9 -13.07 -8.48 23.88
CA LYS A 9 -13.83 -7.21 23.88
C LYS A 9 -13.24 -6.18 24.84
N HIS A 10 -12.71 -6.60 25.99
CA HIS A 10 -12.14 -5.67 26.97
C HIS A 10 -10.77 -5.10 26.54
N LEU A 11 -9.92 -5.88 25.89
CA LEU A 11 -8.64 -5.40 25.36
C LEU A 11 -8.80 -4.40 24.19
N THR A 12 -9.83 -4.59 23.36
CA THR A 12 -10.10 -3.68 22.24
C THR A 12 -10.67 -2.33 22.73
N ASN A 13 -11.48 -2.34 23.79
CA ASN A 13 -12.00 -1.13 24.43
C ASN A 13 -10.93 -0.36 25.23
N PHE A 14 -9.98 -1.05 25.88
CA PHE A 14 -8.91 -0.38 26.63
C PHE A 14 -7.94 0.41 25.72
N LEU A 15 -7.69 -0.10 24.51
CA LEU A 15 -6.86 0.60 23.51
C LEU A 15 -7.55 1.82 22.87
N MET A 16 -8.90 1.82 22.79
CA MET A 16 -9.67 3.00 22.37
C MET A 16 -9.66 4.10 23.45
N ILE A 17 -9.72 3.73 24.73
CA ILE A 17 -9.79 4.69 25.84
C ILE A 17 -8.42 5.35 26.10
N SER A 18 -7.31 4.63 25.95
CA SER A 18 -5.97 5.21 26.14
C SER A 18 -5.61 6.29 25.09
N LEU A 19 -6.24 6.26 23.90
CA LEU A 19 -6.05 7.30 22.88
C LEU A 19 -6.93 8.55 23.12
N LEU A 20 -8.03 8.41 23.87
CA LEU A 20 -9.00 9.49 24.10
C LEU A 20 -8.62 10.43 25.26
N VAL A 21 -7.75 10.02 26.19
CA VAL A 21 -7.49 10.79 27.42
C VAL A 21 -6.41 11.88 27.27
N THR A 22 -5.65 11.94 26.17
CA THR A 22 -4.62 12.98 25.96
C THR A 22 -5.03 14.13 25.05
N ILE A 23 -6.24 14.13 24.47
CA ILE A 23 -6.65 15.12 23.45
C ILE A 23 -7.36 16.34 24.05
N SER A 24 -7.78 16.29 25.33
CA SER A 24 -8.70 17.27 25.90
C SER A 24 -8.14 18.66 26.25
N THR A 25 -6.87 18.98 25.98
CA THR A 25 -6.29 20.30 26.36
C THR A 25 -5.62 21.09 25.24
N LEU A 26 -5.62 20.62 23.99
CA LEU A 26 -4.99 21.35 22.87
C LEU A 26 -5.90 21.38 21.64
N LEU A 27 -7.09 21.98 21.79
CA LEU A 27 -7.91 22.47 20.66
C LEU A 27 -7.32 23.77 20.05
N GLY A 28 -5.99 23.84 19.94
CA GLY A 28 -5.34 24.86 19.16
C GLY A 28 -5.34 24.41 17.70
N CYS A 29 -6.12 25.09 16.84
CA CYS A 29 -5.93 25.09 15.39
C CYS A 29 -4.59 25.76 15.00
N GLY A 30 -3.56 25.62 15.83
CA GLY A 30 -2.24 26.17 15.61
C GLY A 30 -1.53 25.35 14.54
N VAL A 31 -1.33 25.96 13.38
CA VAL A 31 -0.28 25.53 12.45
C VAL A 31 1.07 25.66 13.18
N MET A 32 1.95 24.69 13.01
CA MET A 32 3.31 24.85 13.54
C MET A 32 3.97 26.10 12.94
N PRO A 33 4.81 26.82 13.71
CA PRO A 33 5.58 27.94 13.17
C PRO A 33 6.35 27.51 11.91
N ALA A 34 6.44 28.40 10.92
CA ALA A 34 7.18 28.15 9.69
C ALA A 34 8.60 27.61 10.02
N GLY A 35 8.95 26.44 9.48
CA GLY A 35 10.20 25.75 9.76
C GLY A 35 10.12 24.58 10.74
N ARG A 36 8.98 24.34 11.42
CA ARG A 36 8.75 23.12 12.20
C ARG A 36 7.80 22.18 11.47
N MET A 37 8.36 21.15 10.85
CA MET A 37 7.62 20.10 10.15
C MET A 37 7.99 18.76 10.77
N SER A 38 6.99 17.92 11.04
CA SER A 38 7.24 16.56 11.52
C SER A 38 7.19 15.60 10.34
N THR A 39 8.27 14.85 10.16
CA THR A 39 8.41 13.84 9.09
C THR A 39 8.51 12.47 9.72
N ARG A 40 7.82 11.47 9.15
CA ARG A 40 7.92 10.06 9.51
C ARG A 40 8.04 9.23 8.24
N THR A 41 8.99 8.31 8.19
CA THR A 41 9.04 7.32 7.12
C THR A 41 8.24 6.09 7.49
N PHE A 42 7.69 5.43 6.47
CA PHE A 42 7.04 4.14 6.63
C PHE A 42 7.42 3.21 5.49
N THR A 43 7.34 1.92 5.78
CA THR A 43 7.51 0.85 4.79
C THR A 43 6.43 -0.21 4.98
N VAL A 44 5.75 -0.56 3.90
CA VAL A 44 4.82 -1.68 3.78
C VAL A 44 5.54 -2.79 3.03
N THR A 45 5.57 -3.98 3.60
CA THR A 45 6.22 -5.17 3.04
C THR A 45 5.26 -6.35 2.97
N SER A 46 5.74 -7.47 2.42
CA SER A 46 5.04 -8.75 2.39
C SER A 46 3.79 -8.77 1.49
N LEU A 47 3.79 -7.99 0.41
CA LEU A 47 2.82 -8.17 -0.69
C LEU A 47 3.21 -9.44 -1.47
N THR A 48 2.32 -10.43 -1.50
CA THR A 48 2.57 -11.71 -2.19
C THR A 48 2.13 -11.69 -3.65
N THR A 49 1.20 -10.79 -3.98
CA THR A 49 0.69 -10.56 -5.33
C THR A 49 0.46 -9.07 -5.53
N LEU A 50 0.38 -8.64 -6.79
CA LEU A 50 0.13 -7.23 -7.12
C LEU A 50 -1.17 -7.08 -7.93
N PRO A 51 -2.03 -6.10 -7.60
CA PRO A 51 -3.08 -5.65 -8.52
C PRO A 51 -2.47 -5.22 -9.86
N VAL A 52 -3.16 -5.47 -10.97
CA VAL A 52 -2.70 -5.01 -12.31
C VAL A 52 -2.47 -3.50 -12.38
N ALA A 53 -3.20 -2.71 -11.60
CA ALA A 53 -3.02 -1.25 -11.52
C ALA A 53 -1.71 -0.81 -10.83
N MET A 54 -1.01 -1.71 -10.13
CA MET A 54 0.30 -1.45 -9.51
C MET A 54 1.46 -1.76 -10.46
N VAL A 55 1.21 -2.39 -11.61
CA VAL A 55 2.23 -2.63 -12.64
C VAL A 55 1.93 -1.78 -13.87
N TYR A 56 2.90 -1.63 -14.75
CA TYR A 56 2.75 -0.86 -15.98
C TYR A 56 3.23 -1.62 -17.20
N THR A 57 2.78 -1.19 -18.37
CA THR A 57 3.26 -1.67 -19.66
C THR A 57 3.47 -0.50 -20.59
N ASP A 58 4.45 -0.60 -21.47
CA ASP A 58 4.68 0.31 -22.60
C ASP A 58 4.11 -0.27 -23.92
N THR A 59 3.46 -1.42 -23.86
CA THR A 59 2.94 -2.13 -25.04
C THR A 59 1.42 -2.06 -25.13
N THR A 60 0.92 -1.62 -26.27
CA THR A 60 -0.52 -1.51 -26.53
C THR A 60 -1.24 -2.86 -26.52
N THR A 61 -0.55 -3.93 -26.93
CA THR A 61 -1.08 -5.30 -26.92
C THR A 61 -1.36 -5.77 -25.49
N VAL A 62 -0.43 -5.55 -24.55
CA VAL A 62 -0.64 -5.88 -23.14
C VAL A 62 -1.75 -5.03 -22.52
N SER A 63 -1.80 -3.73 -22.83
CA SER A 63 -2.89 -2.86 -22.36
C SER A 63 -4.26 -3.35 -22.83
N ALA A 64 -4.37 -3.77 -24.09
CA ALA A 64 -5.61 -4.32 -24.64
C ALA A 64 -5.99 -5.66 -23.99
N GLN A 65 -4.99 -6.48 -23.65
CA GLN A 65 -5.18 -7.80 -23.04
C GLN A 65 -5.47 -7.78 -21.54
N THR A 66 -5.05 -6.70 -20.86
CA THR A 66 -5.11 -6.58 -19.40
C THR A 66 -5.74 -5.24 -19.01
N PRO A 67 -7.08 -5.13 -19.06
CA PRO A 67 -7.78 -3.93 -18.64
C PRO A 67 -7.37 -3.51 -17.21
N GLY A 68 -7.06 -2.23 -17.02
CA GLY A 68 -6.66 -1.69 -15.73
C GLY A 68 -5.17 -1.74 -15.41
N ILE A 69 -4.33 -2.30 -16.30
CA ILE A 69 -2.88 -2.08 -16.22
C ILE A 69 -2.54 -0.61 -16.49
N ALA A 70 -1.54 -0.06 -15.80
CA ALA A 70 -1.10 1.30 -16.08
C ALA A 70 -0.38 1.38 -17.44
N SER A 71 -0.63 2.45 -18.18
CA SER A 71 -0.01 2.76 -19.48
C SER A 71 1.46 3.19 -19.38
N ASP A 72 1.91 3.53 -18.18
CA ASP A 72 3.25 4.00 -17.90
C ASP A 72 3.56 3.89 -16.40
N ARG A 73 4.84 4.07 -16.07
CA ARG A 73 5.33 4.00 -14.69
C ARG A 73 4.65 5.04 -13.79
N GLY A 74 4.40 6.23 -14.31
CA GLY A 74 3.77 7.33 -13.56
C GLY A 74 2.35 6.99 -13.13
N GLY A 75 1.55 6.40 -14.02
CA GLY A 75 0.19 5.94 -13.75
C GLY A 75 0.13 4.92 -12.61
N ALA A 76 1.04 3.93 -12.63
CA ALA A 76 1.13 2.94 -11.55
C ALA A 76 1.56 3.58 -10.20
N LYS A 77 2.56 4.48 -10.21
CA LYS A 77 2.94 5.22 -8.99
C LYS A 77 1.80 6.09 -8.46
N ALA A 78 1.08 6.78 -9.35
CA ALA A 78 -0.06 7.61 -8.98
C ALA A 78 -1.24 6.81 -8.43
N PHE A 79 -1.46 5.59 -8.94
CA PHE A 79 -2.43 4.66 -8.38
C PHE A 79 -2.09 4.30 -6.93
N VAL A 80 -0.87 3.83 -6.67
CA VAL A 80 -0.44 3.47 -5.30
C VAL A 80 -0.45 4.67 -4.37
N SER A 81 0.00 5.83 -4.85
CA SER A 81 0.01 7.08 -4.08
C SER A 81 -1.41 7.47 -3.64
N ARG A 82 -2.39 7.44 -4.57
CA ARG A 82 -3.79 7.72 -4.24
C ARG A 82 -4.36 6.70 -3.27
N LEU A 83 -4.07 5.41 -3.46
CA LEU A 83 -4.55 4.35 -2.59
C LEU A 83 -4.08 4.55 -1.14
N VAL A 84 -2.79 4.83 -0.95
CA VAL A 84 -2.21 5.10 0.38
C VAL A 84 -2.78 6.39 0.96
N MET A 85 -2.80 7.49 0.19
CA MET A 85 -3.36 8.78 0.64
C MET A 85 -4.81 8.63 1.12
N GLN A 86 -5.68 8.03 0.30
CA GLN A 86 -7.10 7.85 0.62
C GLN A 86 -7.26 7.04 1.90
N THR A 87 -6.58 5.89 1.99
CA THR A 87 -6.73 5.01 3.14
C THR A 87 -6.21 5.65 4.43
N VAL A 88 -5.10 6.40 4.37
CA VAL A 88 -4.58 7.12 5.55
C VAL A 88 -5.56 8.21 5.98
N SER A 89 -6.09 8.99 5.04
CA SER A 89 -7.12 9.99 5.32
C SER A 89 -8.38 9.36 5.93
N ASP A 90 -8.89 8.26 5.39
CA ASP A 90 -10.07 7.56 5.90
C ASP A 90 -9.90 7.12 7.36
N VAL A 91 -8.72 6.59 7.72
CA VAL A 91 -8.41 6.22 9.11
C VAL A 91 -8.42 7.45 10.01
N LEU A 92 -7.80 8.54 9.57
CA LEU A 92 -7.71 9.77 10.36
C LEU A 92 -9.08 10.45 10.50
N GLU A 93 -9.91 10.46 9.45
CA GLU A 93 -11.30 10.92 9.52
C GLU A 93 -12.11 10.09 10.51
N SER A 94 -12.01 8.76 10.42
CA SER A 94 -12.68 7.84 11.35
C SER A 94 -12.24 8.07 12.79
N GLN A 95 -10.95 8.28 13.04
CA GLN A 95 -10.42 8.62 14.36
C GLN A 95 -10.91 9.98 14.85
N GLY A 96 -10.87 11.01 14.00
CA GLY A 96 -11.34 12.36 14.35
C GLY A 96 -12.82 12.37 14.73
N ARG A 97 -13.65 11.66 13.96
CA ARG A 97 -15.08 11.48 14.27
C ARG A 97 -15.29 10.71 15.58
N SER A 98 -14.49 9.66 15.81
CA SER A 98 -14.53 8.90 17.07
C SER A 98 -14.12 9.74 18.28
N ALA A 99 -13.31 10.78 18.07
CA ALA A 99 -12.93 11.77 19.07
C ALA A 99 -13.90 12.97 19.15
N LEU A 100 -15.06 12.90 18.48
CA LEU A 100 -16.09 13.96 18.45
C LEU A 100 -15.58 15.30 17.91
N LEU A 101 -14.56 15.28 17.04
CA LEU A 101 -14.12 16.49 16.36
C LEU A 101 -15.14 16.90 15.28
N PRO A 102 -15.45 18.20 15.14
CA PRO A 102 -16.27 18.69 14.02
C PRO A 102 -15.60 18.39 12.66
N ASP A 103 -16.39 18.08 11.63
CA ASP A 103 -15.88 17.78 10.28
C ASP A 103 -14.99 18.90 9.70
N ALA A 104 -15.29 20.17 10.00
CA ALA A 104 -14.47 21.32 9.60
C ALA A 104 -13.05 21.29 10.22
N ILE A 105 -12.91 20.75 11.43
CA ILE A 105 -11.61 20.59 12.09
C ILE A 105 -10.86 19.40 11.48
N ILE A 106 -11.54 18.28 11.26
CA ILE A 106 -10.96 17.08 10.64
C ILE A 106 -10.37 17.42 9.26
N THR A 107 -11.16 18.07 8.41
CA THR A 107 -10.71 18.51 7.07
C THR A 107 -9.51 19.45 7.12
N THR A 108 -9.50 20.40 8.07
CA THR A 108 -8.35 21.31 8.27
C THR A 108 -7.09 20.58 8.71
N ILE A 109 -7.20 19.58 9.58
CA ILE A 109 -6.09 18.73 10.03
C ILE A 109 -5.54 17.91 8.86
N LEU A 110 -6.43 17.29 8.06
CA LEU A 110 -6.03 16.49 6.90
C LEU A 110 -5.37 17.30 5.81
N ALA A 111 -5.80 18.54 5.58
CA ALA A 111 -5.16 19.45 4.62
C ALA A 111 -3.70 19.78 4.99
N GLN A 112 -3.31 19.58 6.25
CA GLN A 112 -1.95 19.78 6.76
C GLN A 112 -1.10 18.50 6.74
N LEU A 113 -1.64 17.38 6.24
CA LEU A 113 -0.93 16.13 6.03
C LEU A 113 -0.57 15.98 4.55
N ASN A 114 0.70 15.71 4.29
CA ASN A 114 1.20 15.33 2.99
C ASN A 114 1.81 13.93 3.08
N VAL A 115 1.39 13.00 2.23
CA VAL A 115 2.01 11.67 2.12
C VAL A 115 2.69 11.56 0.76
N THR A 116 3.99 11.35 0.79
CA THR A 116 4.77 11.03 -0.41
C THR A 116 5.03 9.53 -0.43
N VAL A 117 4.73 8.88 -1.56
CA VAL A 117 4.90 7.43 -1.71
C VAL A 117 6.04 7.15 -2.68
N ASN A 118 6.97 6.33 -2.22
CA ASN A 118 8.09 5.78 -2.95
C ASN A 118 7.77 4.31 -3.28
N TYR A 119 7.27 4.11 -4.49
CA TYR A 119 6.96 2.80 -5.05
C TYR A 119 7.69 2.63 -6.38
N GLU A 120 8.19 1.42 -6.65
CA GLU A 120 8.82 1.08 -7.94
C GLU A 120 7.95 0.05 -8.68
N PRO A 121 7.08 0.51 -9.61
CA PRO A 121 6.27 -0.36 -10.44
C PRO A 121 7.13 -1.30 -11.28
N MET A 122 6.61 -2.51 -11.48
CA MET A 122 7.21 -3.49 -12.38
C MET A 122 6.71 -3.27 -13.81
N LEU A 123 7.62 -3.43 -14.79
CA LEU A 123 7.27 -3.40 -16.21
C LEU A 123 6.77 -4.79 -16.64
N CYS A 124 5.61 -4.84 -17.28
CA CYS A 124 5.02 -6.03 -17.86
C CYS A 124 4.98 -5.89 -19.37
N GLN A 125 5.90 -6.55 -20.08
CA GLN A 125 6.00 -6.42 -21.54
C GLN A 125 5.19 -7.49 -22.28
N ILE A 126 4.84 -8.58 -21.59
CA ILE A 126 3.98 -9.67 -22.07
C ILE A 126 3.13 -10.12 -20.89
N VAL A 127 1.88 -10.48 -21.17
CA VAL A 127 0.96 -11.04 -20.19
C VAL A 127 0.59 -12.46 -20.57
N ILE A 128 0.91 -13.40 -19.68
CA ILE A 128 0.55 -14.80 -19.81
C ILE A 128 -0.70 -15.03 -18.96
N ARG A 129 -1.86 -15.27 -19.60
CA ARG A 129 -3.12 -15.58 -18.90
C ARG A 129 -3.32 -17.08 -18.73
N ASN A 130 -2.90 -17.85 -19.73
CA ASN A 130 -2.84 -19.30 -19.70
C ASN A 130 -1.42 -19.77 -20.00
N LEU A 131 -0.77 -20.31 -18.96
CA LEU A 131 0.59 -20.83 -19.04
C LEU A 131 0.76 -21.94 -20.09
N MET A 132 -0.30 -22.64 -20.51
CA MET A 132 -0.15 -23.69 -21.52
C MET A 132 -0.50 -23.24 -22.95
N ALA A 133 -1.26 -22.16 -23.10
CA ALA A 133 -1.78 -21.72 -24.41
C ALA A 133 -1.11 -20.44 -24.96
N ASP A 134 -0.63 -19.55 -24.08
CA ASP A 134 -0.19 -18.21 -24.48
C ASP A 134 1.34 -18.07 -24.63
N MET A 135 2.10 -19.15 -24.43
CA MET A 135 3.58 -19.12 -24.44
C MET A 135 4.21 -19.18 -25.84
N ALA A 136 3.47 -18.77 -26.87
CA ALA A 136 3.77 -19.19 -28.24
C ALA A 136 4.53 -18.19 -29.13
N ASP A 137 4.72 -16.90 -28.82
CA ASP A 137 5.27 -16.03 -29.90
C ASP A 137 6.13 -14.80 -29.58
N GLU A 138 6.27 -14.33 -28.34
CA GLU A 138 7.19 -13.20 -28.08
C GLU A 138 7.94 -13.39 -26.78
N MET A 139 9.25 -13.15 -26.81
CA MET A 139 10.14 -13.26 -25.66
C MET A 139 10.71 -11.90 -25.33
N LYS A 140 10.18 -11.26 -24.29
CA LYS A 140 10.74 -10.02 -23.75
C LYS A 140 11.39 -10.27 -22.39
N ALA A 141 12.23 -9.32 -21.95
CA ALA A 141 13.09 -9.47 -20.78
C ALA A 141 12.31 -9.64 -19.46
N GLN A 142 11.08 -9.12 -19.39
CA GLN A 142 10.20 -9.25 -18.23
C GLN A 142 8.76 -9.60 -18.65
N ASN A 143 8.36 -10.83 -18.34
CA ASN A 143 7.02 -11.35 -18.63
C ASN A 143 6.23 -11.48 -17.33
N CYS A 144 5.03 -10.90 -17.28
CA CYS A 144 4.16 -10.96 -16.10
C CYS A 144 3.14 -12.07 -16.26
N ILE A 145 2.93 -12.84 -15.19
CA ILE A 145 1.87 -13.85 -15.14
C ILE A 145 0.66 -13.20 -14.51
N VAL A 146 -0.39 -13.02 -15.30
CA VAL A 146 -1.62 -12.35 -14.85
C VAL A 146 -2.75 -13.36 -14.83
N VAL A 147 -3.31 -13.58 -13.64
CA VAL A 147 -4.49 -14.43 -13.45
C VAL A 147 -5.67 -13.54 -13.05
N ARG A 148 -6.69 -13.47 -13.92
CA ARG A 148 -7.92 -12.66 -13.81
C ARG A 148 -7.70 -11.14 -13.79
N SER A 149 -6.89 -10.63 -12.87
CA SER A 149 -6.52 -9.21 -12.72
C SER A 149 -5.36 -9.02 -11.73
N THR A 150 -4.61 -10.09 -11.48
CA THR A 150 -3.59 -10.16 -10.43
C THR A 150 -2.30 -10.65 -11.03
N VAL A 151 -1.22 -9.92 -10.78
CA VAL A 151 0.13 -10.39 -11.07
C VAL A 151 0.53 -11.34 -9.95
N THR A 152 0.70 -12.61 -10.29
CA THR A 152 1.04 -13.67 -9.33
C THR A 152 2.51 -14.06 -9.37
N GLY A 153 3.22 -13.66 -10.42
CA GLY A 153 4.63 -13.98 -10.59
C GLY A 153 5.22 -13.36 -11.84
N ILE A 154 6.51 -13.57 -12.00
CA ILE A 154 7.24 -13.18 -13.21
C ILE A 154 7.88 -14.39 -13.86
N CYS A 155 8.06 -14.29 -15.16
CA CYS A 155 8.92 -15.18 -15.89
C CYS A 155 10.10 -14.37 -16.42
N THR A 156 11.31 -14.72 -15.95
CA THR A 156 12.56 -14.02 -16.28
C THR A 156 13.43 -14.91 -17.16
N VAL A 157 14.09 -14.30 -18.15
CA VAL A 157 15.07 -14.99 -18.99
C VAL A 157 16.43 -14.88 -18.29
N MET A 158 16.95 -15.99 -17.75
CA MET A 158 18.31 -15.97 -17.17
C MET A 158 19.36 -15.99 -18.29
N MET A 159 20.03 -14.86 -18.47
CA MET A 159 21.19 -14.69 -19.36
C MET A 159 22.43 -15.27 -18.66
N GLY A 160 22.74 -16.55 -18.87
CA GLY A 160 24.00 -17.11 -18.33
C GLY A 160 24.21 -18.60 -18.49
N GLN A 161 23.15 -19.41 -18.59
CA GLN A 161 23.27 -20.84 -18.83
C GLN A 161 22.07 -21.30 -19.64
N GLY A 162 22.29 -21.56 -20.94
CA GLY A 162 21.39 -22.29 -21.84
C GLY A 162 19.88 -22.15 -21.56
N MET A 163 19.27 -21.11 -22.14
CA MET A 163 17.84 -21.01 -22.45
C MET A 163 16.85 -21.61 -21.42
N LYS A 164 16.53 -20.86 -20.36
CA LYS A 164 15.21 -21.00 -19.72
C LYS A 164 14.31 -19.90 -20.24
N MET A 165 13.69 -20.23 -21.37
CA MET A 165 12.69 -19.42 -22.03
C MET A 165 11.40 -19.42 -21.20
N CYS A 166 10.60 -18.36 -21.31
CA CYS A 166 9.19 -18.41 -20.92
C CYS A 166 8.40 -19.21 -21.97
N THR A 167 8.85 -20.42 -22.27
CA THR A 167 8.15 -21.42 -23.09
C THR A 167 7.98 -22.68 -22.26
N ALA A 168 6.76 -23.22 -22.27
CA ALA A 168 6.51 -24.54 -21.70
C ALA A 168 7.35 -25.57 -22.49
N PRO A 169 7.97 -26.57 -21.83
CA PRO A 169 7.82 -26.96 -20.43
C PRO A 169 8.89 -26.40 -19.47
N GLN A 170 9.78 -25.51 -19.94
CA GLN A 170 11.00 -25.11 -19.20
C GLN A 170 10.90 -23.74 -18.51
N ALA A 171 9.71 -23.13 -18.51
CA ALA A 171 9.45 -21.87 -17.85
C ALA A 171 9.76 -21.94 -16.36
N THR A 172 10.72 -21.14 -15.91
CA THR A 172 10.97 -20.96 -14.47
C THR A 172 10.12 -19.78 -14.00
N ILE A 173 9.00 -20.10 -13.35
CA ILE A 173 8.16 -19.10 -12.70
C ILE A 173 8.88 -18.64 -11.44
N GLY A 174 9.23 -17.36 -11.40
CA GLY A 174 9.83 -16.70 -10.26
C GLY A 174 8.79 -15.95 -9.43
N ALA A 175 9.06 -15.83 -8.14
CA ALA A 175 8.35 -14.88 -7.27
C ALA A 175 8.63 -13.44 -7.72
N ILE A 176 7.69 -12.53 -7.41
CA ILE A 176 7.87 -11.11 -7.68
C ILE A 176 9.01 -10.58 -6.79
N PRO A 177 10.04 -9.93 -7.37
CA PRO A 177 11.14 -9.35 -6.63
C PRO A 177 10.71 -8.37 -5.53
N ALA A 178 11.45 -8.35 -4.41
CA ALA A 178 11.08 -7.59 -3.21
C ALA A 178 10.98 -6.06 -3.43
N ASN A 179 11.70 -5.52 -4.42
CA ASN A 179 11.64 -4.11 -4.81
C ASN A 179 10.29 -3.72 -5.42
N HIS A 180 9.50 -4.66 -5.95
CA HIS A 180 8.17 -4.40 -6.53
C HIS A 180 7.02 -4.74 -5.55
N THR A 181 7.31 -5.45 -4.47
CA THR A 181 6.35 -5.89 -3.43
C THR A 181 6.49 -5.11 -2.11
N SER A 182 7.26 -4.02 -2.14
CA SER A 182 7.38 -3.08 -1.03
C SER A 182 6.91 -1.69 -1.45
N ILE A 183 6.23 -1.00 -0.54
CA ILE A 183 5.79 0.38 -0.70
C ILE A 183 6.43 1.16 0.45
N SER A 184 7.23 2.17 0.15
CA SER A 184 7.79 3.05 1.17
C SER A 184 7.25 4.46 1.01
N GLY A 185 7.44 5.32 1.98
CA GLY A 185 7.00 6.71 1.85
C GLY A 185 7.30 7.56 3.08
N THR A 186 6.94 8.83 2.98
CA THR A 186 7.06 9.81 4.05
C THR A 186 5.70 10.43 4.33
N LEU A 187 5.37 10.53 5.62
CA LEU A 187 4.28 11.32 6.15
C LEU A 187 4.87 12.63 6.66
N MET A 188 4.38 13.75 6.15
CA MET A 188 4.80 15.09 6.54
C MET A 188 3.60 15.85 7.06
N THR A 189 3.72 16.44 8.24
CA THR A 189 2.63 17.23 8.82
C THR A 189 3.12 18.54 9.40
N THR A 190 2.33 19.59 9.19
CA THR A 190 2.49 20.90 9.83
C THR A 190 1.52 21.10 11.00
N ASN A 191 0.66 20.12 11.27
CA ASN A 191 -0.31 20.18 12.34
C ASN A 191 0.35 19.87 13.69
N ILE A 192 0.18 20.74 14.68
CA ILE A 192 0.87 20.60 15.98
C ILE A 192 0.46 19.34 16.75
N ILE A 193 -0.79 18.87 16.60
CA ILE A 193 -1.28 17.67 17.28
C ILE A 193 -0.61 16.44 16.67
N MET A 194 -0.71 16.27 15.35
CA MET A 194 -0.13 15.12 14.64
C MET A 194 1.41 15.11 14.69
N ALA A 195 2.04 16.28 14.79
CA ALA A 195 3.48 16.39 14.90
C ALA A 195 4.05 15.80 16.19
N ASN A 196 3.29 15.92 17.28
CA ASN A 196 3.65 15.39 18.61
C ASN A 196 3.25 13.91 18.79
N TRP A 197 2.65 13.29 17.76
CA TRP A 197 2.32 11.88 17.84
C TRP A 197 3.57 11.00 17.92
N THR A 198 3.50 10.05 18.85
CA THR A 198 4.55 9.05 19.02
C THR A 198 4.60 8.10 17.83
N ARG A 199 5.72 7.40 17.66
CA ARG A 199 5.86 6.32 16.67
C ARG A 199 4.72 5.30 16.78
N MET A 200 4.30 4.95 18.00
CA MET A 200 3.23 3.97 18.24
C MET A 200 1.86 4.47 17.75
N MET A 201 1.59 5.77 17.87
CA MET A 201 0.36 6.37 17.35
C MET A 201 0.32 6.30 15.82
N TRP A 202 1.40 6.70 15.15
CA TRP A 202 1.52 6.58 13.69
C TRP A 202 1.47 5.12 13.22
N GLN A 203 2.14 4.21 13.95
CA GLN A 203 2.09 2.78 13.68
C GLN A 203 0.66 2.24 13.75
N SER A 204 -0.12 2.67 14.75
CA SER A 204 -1.53 2.31 14.90
C SER A 204 -2.40 2.80 13.73
N VAL A 205 -2.21 4.05 13.30
CA VAL A 205 -2.91 4.64 12.14
C VAL A 205 -2.60 3.85 10.87
N LEU A 206 -1.33 3.67 10.53
CA LEU A 206 -0.95 2.95 9.32
C LEU A 206 -1.35 1.47 9.38
N SER A 207 -1.29 0.84 10.55
CA SER A 207 -1.73 -0.56 10.70
C SER A 207 -3.23 -0.71 10.47
N ARG A 208 -4.04 0.29 10.88
CA ARG A 208 -5.47 0.35 10.53
C ARG A 208 -5.67 0.57 9.04
N ALA A 209 -4.86 1.42 8.41
CA ALA A 209 -4.94 1.65 6.97
C ALA A 209 -4.70 0.35 6.18
N ILE A 210 -3.63 -0.40 6.51
CA ILE A 210 -3.38 -1.72 5.90
C ILE A 210 -4.54 -2.69 6.12
N ARG A 211 -5.17 -2.70 7.30
CA ARG A 211 -6.36 -3.55 7.53
C ARG A 211 -7.55 -3.15 6.66
N ILE A 212 -7.78 -1.85 6.44
CA ILE A 212 -8.83 -1.38 5.52
C ILE A 212 -8.54 -1.89 4.11
N LEU A 213 -7.29 -1.75 3.64
CA LEU A 213 -6.87 -2.28 2.34
C LEU A 213 -7.04 -3.80 2.24
N ALA A 214 -6.68 -4.54 3.30
CA ALA A 214 -6.83 -5.99 3.40
C ALA A 214 -8.31 -6.44 3.41
N SER A 215 -9.23 -5.59 3.84
CA SER A 215 -10.68 -5.85 3.80
C SER A 215 -11.39 -5.29 2.56
N GLY A 216 -10.69 -4.49 1.76
CA GLY A 216 -11.24 -3.76 0.61
C GLY A 216 -11.14 -4.53 -0.71
N PRO A 217 -11.35 -3.83 -1.84
CA PRO A 217 -11.26 -4.41 -3.19
C PRO A 217 -9.92 -5.08 -3.50
N TYR A 218 -8.85 -4.66 -2.83
CA TYR A 218 -7.50 -5.20 -2.99
C TYR A 218 -7.10 -6.18 -1.88
N GLY A 219 -8.08 -6.69 -1.12
CA GLY A 219 -7.83 -7.43 0.12
C GLY A 219 -6.88 -8.61 -0.01
N SER A 220 -7.02 -9.39 -1.08
CA SER A 220 -6.15 -10.55 -1.36
C SER A 220 -4.67 -10.20 -1.55
N HIS A 221 -4.35 -8.95 -1.94
CA HIS A 221 -2.98 -8.48 -2.13
C HIS A 221 -2.35 -7.94 -0.84
N PHE A 222 -3.17 -7.39 0.05
CA PHE A 222 -2.74 -6.76 1.30
C PHE A 222 -2.95 -7.64 2.55
N PHE A 223 -3.49 -8.85 2.40
CA PHE A 223 -3.81 -9.73 3.54
C PHE A 223 -2.60 -10.05 4.43
N SER A 224 -1.43 -10.26 3.82
CA SER A 224 -0.16 -10.51 4.52
C SER A 224 0.68 -9.25 4.71
N ALA A 225 0.19 -8.08 4.28
CA ALA A 225 0.97 -6.86 4.31
C ALA A 225 1.21 -6.41 5.75
N VAL A 226 2.45 -6.01 6.02
CA VAL A 226 2.85 -5.45 7.31
C VAL A 226 3.42 -4.07 7.07
N VAL A 227 3.02 -3.11 7.89
CA VAL A 227 3.59 -1.75 7.87
C VAL A 227 4.50 -1.55 9.06
N THR A 228 5.62 -0.87 8.83
CA THR A 228 6.54 -0.42 9.86
C THR A 228 6.73 1.08 9.69
N VAL A 229 6.56 1.83 10.78
CA VAL A 229 6.97 3.23 10.88
C VAL A 229 8.38 3.26 11.42
N ASP A 230 9.30 3.94 10.74
CA ASP A 230 10.65 4.12 11.27
C ASP A 230 10.66 5.26 12.29
N GLY A 231 11.50 5.13 13.31
CA GLY A 231 11.74 6.23 14.24
C GLY A 231 12.72 7.21 13.61
N ASN A 232 12.40 8.51 13.65
CA ASN A 232 13.45 9.52 13.73
C ASN A 232 13.95 9.60 15.18
#